data_AF-A0A3P3Y7R3-F1
#
_entry.id   AF-A0A3P3Y7R3-F1
#
_cell.length_a   1.000
_cell.length_b   1.000
_cell.length_c   1.000
_cell.angle_alpha   90.00
_cell.angle_beta   90.00
_cell.angle_gamma   90.00
#
_symmetry.space_group_name_H-M   'P 1'
#
loop_
_entity.id
_entity.type
_entity.pdbx_description
1 polymer ?
#
loop_
_entity_poly.entity_id
_entity_poly.type
_entity_poly.pdbx_seq_one_letter_code
_entity_poly.pdbx_strand_id
1 'polypeptide(L)'
;MRAGHAADADDALALYEAVRASSSPARRALRIIDEAMDRWAIGDQLALSFNGGKDCTALLHLIRAALARRQVPPGDLVTVYFHPCDDQFPQLLEFMAQVTTRYGFQLRTFRNSYRDGLWELVGHVPSLKAVFMGQRRSDPSCAAMNTFAHCDVGWPDIIRVNPILDLTYGVVWAFLRSHNLPYCKLYDEGFTSIGPMSLTAPNPALQAADGQSFLPAYLLEDVEAERAGRRSPKRNSVNGMTAALLIIGDELLNGQQADLNSPFLCKELHDCGVYVRKVAIVPDCLPVIAAEVRDLSPKHDVVISCGGLGPTPDDVTMEAMSEAFRMPLAHSQELFECLMGKYDHLTGQEPNGIESDCRRMARIPRGSLLVHALHCEQGAGSPVFPACVQVRNVFLFPGVPSVVQNNFAAVKERIIESGDAGAFHNRAVRLSVDEIAVAHVLQQVQERWGRAVLIGSYPSEDTAASHKVEVRFESKSEPALAEAFSYFIREVHDYSVVLKQ
;
A
#
# COMPACT_ATOMS: atom_id res chain seq x y z
N MET A 1 -15.30 31.16 30.70
CA MET A 1 -15.10 30.94 29.25
C MET A 1 -14.73 32.22 28.48
N ARG A 2 -15.40 33.37 28.65
CA ARG A 2 -15.11 34.60 27.86
C ARG A 2 -13.70 35.19 28.04
N ALA A 3 -13.10 35.14 29.24
CA ALA A 3 -11.76 35.66 29.48
C ALA A 3 -10.63 34.82 28.81
N GLY A 4 -10.85 33.51 28.61
CA GLY A 4 -9.87 32.64 27.93
C GLY A 4 -9.84 32.86 26.42
N HIS A 5 -11.00 33.09 25.79
CA HIS A 5 -11.09 33.35 24.35
C HIS A 5 -10.41 34.65 23.92
N ALA A 6 -10.45 35.71 24.75
CA ALA A 6 -9.75 36.96 24.46
C ALA A 6 -8.22 36.80 24.49
N ALA A 7 -7.69 36.09 25.50
CA ALA A 7 -6.25 35.82 25.61
C ALA A 7 -5.73 34.92 24.46
N ASP A 8 -6.50 33.92 24.03
CA ASP A 8 -6.13 33.07 22.88
C ASP A 8 -6.22 33.83 21.53
N ALA A 9 -7.09 34.85 21.42
CA ALA A 9 -7.17 35.71 20.23
C ALA A 9 -5.98 36.69 20.15
N ASP A 10 -5.59 37.28 21.28
CA ASP A 10 -4.40 38.14 21.36
C ASP A 10 -3.11 37.36 21.07
N ASP A 11 -3.00 36.10 21.53
CA ASP A 11 -1.91 35.18 21.17
C ASP A 11 -1.87 34.89 19.66
N ALA A 12 -3.03 34.68 19.03
CA ALA A 12 -3.09 34.40 17.60
C ALA A 12 -2.64 35.60 16.74
N LEU A 13 -3.01 36.83 17.12
CA LEU A 13 -2.56 38.04 16.43
C LEU A 13 -1.06 38.28 16.66
N ALA A 14 -0.56 38.05 17.86
CA ALA A 14 0.87 38.12 18.16
C ALA A 14 1.67 37.11 17.32
N LEU A 15 1.16 35.87 17.16
CA LEU A 15 1.73 34.85 16.29
C LEU A 15 1.77 35.33 14.83
N TYR A 16 0.70 35.95 14.33
CA TYR A 16 0.67 36.52 12.98
C TYR A 16 1.81 37.51 12.76
N GLU A 17 1.95 38.49 13.66
CA GLU A 17 2.99 39.51 13.56
C GLU A 17 4.41 38.94 13.68
N ALA A 18 4.61 37.98 14.58
CA ALA A 18 5.90 37.30 14.75
C ALA A 18 6.30 36.54 13.47
N VAL A 19 5.40 35.75 12.88
CA VAL A 19 5.67 35.01 11.65
C VAL A 19 5.89 35.97 10.47
N ARG A 20 5.09 37.03 10.38
CA ARG A 20 5.22 38.07 9.34
C ARG A 20 6.56 38.79 9.41
N ALA A 21 7.07 39.07 10.61
CA ALA A 21 8.36 39.73 10.81
C ALA A 21 9.55 38.78 10.62
N SER A 22 9.36 37.48 10.79
CA SER A 22 10.43 36.48 10.70
C SER A 22 10.99 36.30 9.28
N SER A 23 12.18 35.71 9.19
CA SER A 23 12.79 35.15 7.98
C SER A 23 12.44 33.67 7.76
N SER A 24 11.57 33.09 8.61
CA SER A 24 11.19 31.68 8.52
C SER A 24 10.41 31.39 7.23
N PRO A 25 10.58 30.20 6.62
CA PRO A 25 9.73 29.75 5.52
C PRO A 25 8.22 29.77 5.85
N ALA A 26 7.84 29.69 7.14
CA ALA A 26 6.46 29.85 7.60
C ALA A 26 5.82 31.18 7.17
N ARG A 27 6.62 32.24 6.98
CA ARG A 27 6.14 33.52 6.43
C ARG A 27 5.56 33.38 5.03
N ARG A 28 6.13 32.51 4.19
CA ARG A 28 5.59 32.23 2.86
C ARG A 28 4.27 31.48 2.95
N ALA A 29 4.17 30.50 3.84
CA ALA A 29 2.92 29.79 4.10
C ALA A 29 1.81 30.75 4.56
N LEU A 30 2.13 31.68 5.47
CA LEU A 30 1.18 32.71 5.93
C LEU A 30 0.66 33.59 4.77
N ARG A 31 1.54 34.03 3.85
CA ARG A 31 1.13 34.79 2.66
C ARG A 31 0.18 34.00 1.74
N ILE A 32 0.42 32.70 1.57
CA ILE A 32 -0.44 31.84 0.74
C ILE A 32 -1.83 31.69 1.39
N ILE A 33 -1.87 31.57 2.73
CA ILE A 33 -3.13 31.54 3.48
C ILE A 33 -3.89 32.86 3.31
N ASP A 34 -3.19 33.99 3.43
CA ASP A 34 -3.78 35.30 3.19
C ASP A 34 -4.36 35.40 1.78
N GLU A 35 -3.58 35.03 0.76
CA GLU A 35 -4.00 35.03 -0.64
C GLU A 35 -5.23 34.15 -0.88
N ALA A 36 -5.31 32.97 -0.25
CA ALA A 36 -6.47 32.10 -0.36
C ALA A 36 -7.72 32.70 0.30
N MET A 37 -7.57 33.30 1.49
CA MET A 37 -8.68 33.97 2.19
C MET A 37 -9.14 35.26 1.50
N ASP A 38 -8.30 35.88 0.68
CA ASP A 38 -8.67 37.03 -0.15
C ASP A 38 -9.38 36.59 -1.44
N ARG A 39 -9.15 35.36 -1.91
CA ARG A 39 -9.77 34.78 -3.12
C ARG A 39 -11.13 34.11 -2.86
N TRP A 40 -11.31 33.47 -1.70
CA TRP A 40 -12.51 32.70 -1.37
C TRP A 40 -13.08 33.14 -0.02
N ALA A 41 -14.40 33.33 0.02
CA ALA A 41 -15.10 33.74 1.23
C ALA A 41 -14.95 32.70 2.34
N ILE A 42 -14.55 33.16 3.53
CA ILE A 42 -14.55 32.35 4.76
C ILE A 42 -16.02 32.16 5.18
N GLY A 43 -16.41 30.92 5.47
CA GLY A 43 -17.81 30.57 5.76
C GLY A 43 -18.28 29.37 4.94
N ASP A 44 -18.25 29.51 3.61
CA ASP A 44 -18.86 28.53 2.71
C ASP A 44 -18.03 28.22 1.45
N GLN A 45 -17.07 29.05 1.07
CA GLN A 45 -16.20 28.80 -0.10
C GLN A 45 -14.85 28.19 0.25
N LEU A 46 -14.45 28.24 1.53
CA LEU A 46 -13.14 27.80 2.00
C LEU A 46 -13.26 26.84 3.18
N ALA A 47 -12.53 25.73 3.11
CA ALA A 47 -12.46 24.73 4.18
C ALA A 47 -11.02 24.44 4.61
N LEU A 48 -10.86 23.84 5.79
CA LEU A 48 -9.60 23.31 6.31
C LEU A 48 -9.74 21.80 6.55
N SER A 49 -8.88 21.01 5.93
CA SER A 49 -8.71 19.60 6.26
C SER A 49 -7.72 19.44 7.42
N PHE A 50 -8.21 19.01 8.58
CA PHE A 50 -7.41 18.89 9.80
C PHE A 50 -7.44 17.46 10.36
N ASN A 51 -6.26 16.82 10.44
CA ASN A 51 -6.10 15.43 10.91
C ASN A 51 -5.31 15.29 12.22
N GLY A 52 -4.98 16.40 12.90
CA GLY A 52 -4.22 16.39 14.16
C GLY A 52 -2.72 16.09 14.04
N GLY A 53 -2.22 15.70 12.87
CA GLY A 53 -0.78 15.54 12.65
C GLY A 53 -0.02 16.87 12.78
N LYS A 54 1.29 16.81 13.03
CA LYS A 54 2.15 18.00 13.22
C LYS A 54 2.02 19.04 12.09
N ASP A 55 1.91 18.57 10.85
CA ASP A 55 1.88 19.42 9.66
C ASP A 55 0.55 20.17 9.56
N CYS A 56 -0.56 19.46 9.71
CA CYS A 56 -1.90 20.06 9.79
C CYS A 56 -2.06 20.95 11.03
N THR A 57 -1.38 20.64 12.14
CA THR A 57 -1.38 21.45 13.36
C THR A 57 -0.64 22.77 13.14
N ALA A 58 0.54 22.74 12.52
CA ALA A 58 1.26 23.95 12.16
C ALA A 58 0.42 24.83 11.21
N LEU A 59 -0.23 24.20 10.21
CA LEU A 59 -1.15 24.90 9.31
C LEU A 59 -2.36 25.50 10.04
N LEU A 60 -2.98 24.77 10.97
CA LEU A 60 -4.11 25.27 11.77
C LEU A 60 -3.73 26.51 12.57
N HIS A 61 -2.54 26.54 13.17
CA HIS A 61 -2.06 27.72 13.90
C HIS A 61 -1.78 28.92 13.00
N LEU A 62 -1.23 28.70 11.79
CA LEU A 62 -1.06 29.76 10.80
C LEU A 62 -2.40 30.30 10.30
N ILE A 63 -3.39 29.43 10.07
CA ILE A 63 -4.75 29.81 9.71
C ILE A 63 -5.42 30.61 10.83
N ARG A 64 -5.30 30.14 12.08
CA ARG A 64 -5.80 30.85 13.27
C ARG A 64 -5.23 32.26 13.35
N ALA A 65 -3.92 32.42 13.10
CA ALA A 65 -3.26 33.73 13.07
C ALA A 65 -3.83 34.64 11.95
N ALA A 66 -4.04 34.10 10.75
CA ALA A 66 -4.61 34.83 9.62
C ALA A 66 -6.08 35.23 9.82
N LEU A 67 -6.86 34.38 10.50
CA LEU A 67 -8.26 34.65 10.89
C LEU A 67 -8.32 35.76 11.97
N ALA A 68 -7.45 35.69 12.99
CA ALA A 68 -7.37 36.70 14.03
C ALA A 68 -7.06 38.09 13.45
N ARG A 69 -6.12 38.19 12.51
CA ARG A 69 -5.85 39.45 11.79
C ARG A 69 -7.09 40.00 11.08
N ARG A 70 -7.92 39.13 10.51
CA ARG A 70 -9.16 39.49 9.81
C ARG A 70 -10.35 39.71 10.75
N GLN A 71 -10.15 39.51 12.06
CA GLN A 71 -11.21 39.53 13.07
C GLN A 71 -12.34 38.53 12.76
N VAL A 72 -11.98 37.39 12.14
CA VAL A 72 -12.91 36.31 11.81
C VAL A 72 -12.83 35.21 12.88
N PRO A 73 -13.96 34.81 13.49
CA PRO A 73 -13.99 33.67 14.40
C PRO A 73 -13.52 32.37 13.73
N PRO A 74 -12.67 31.55 14.37
CA PRO A 74 -12.26 30.25 13.83
C PRO A 74 -13.40 29.29 13.50
N GLY A 75 -14.53 29.41 14.19
CA GLY A 75 -15.74 28.61 13.96
C GLY A 75 -16.41 28.86 12.62
N ASP A 76 -16.11 29.99 11.96
CA ASP A 76 -16.66 30.35 10.66
C ASP A 76 -15.91 29.64 9.51
N LEU A 77 -14.70 29.11 9.76
CA LEU A 77 -14.00 28.31 8.78
C LEU A 77 -14.46 26.85 8.86
N VAL A 78 -15.02 26.34 7.76
CA VAL A 78 -15.43 24.93 7.65
C VAL A 78 -14.21 24.04 7.91
N THR A 79 -14.18 23.32 9.01
CA THR A 79 -13.06 22.46 9.39
C THR A 79 -13.51 21.02 9.37
N VAL A 80 -12.78 20.16 8.66
CA VAL A 80 -13.19 18.77 8.39
C VAL A 80 -12.10 17.77 8.72
N TYR A 81 -12.54 16.58 9.14
CA TYR A 81 -11.71 15.40 9.34
C TYR A 81 -12.35 14.20 8.66
N PHE A 82 -11.60 13.52 7.79
CA PHE A 82 -12.04 12.31 7.08
C PHE A 82 -11.31 11.09 7.63
N HIS A 83 -12.04 10.03 7.95
CA HIS A 83 -11.45 8.74 8.33
C HIS A 83 -12.31 7.56 7.84
N PRO A 84 -11.73 6.55 7.16
CA PRO A 84 -12.52 5.46 6.59
C PRO A 84 -12.89 4.34 7.58
N CYS A 85 -12.16 4.24 8.70
CA CYS A 85 -12.31 3.20 9.71
C CYS A 85 -11.93 3.75 11.09
N ASP A 86 -12.05 2.95 12.15
CA ASP A 86 -11.77 3.36 13.54
C ASP A 86 -10.30 3.08 13.96
N ASP A 87 -9.38 3.00 12.99
CA ASP A 87 -7.95 2.72 13.21
C ASP A 87 -7.13 4.01 13.49
N GLN A 88 -7.57 4.80 14.47
CA GLN A 88 -6.91 6.03 14.89
C GLN A 88 -6.36 5.91 16.31
N PHE A 89 -5.27 6.62 16.58
CA PHE A 89 -4.79 6.75 17.95
C PHE A 89 -5.78 7.56 18.80
N PRO A 90 -6.23 7.04 19.96
CA PRO A 90 -7.07 7.80 20.88
C PRO A 90 -6.44 9.14 21.30
N GLN A 91 -5.12 9.16 21.52
CA GLN A 91 -4.35 10.35 21.87
C GLN A 91 -4.41 11.43 20.78
N LEU A 92 -4.49 11.04 19.51
CA LEU A 92 -4.60 11.96 18.39
C LEU A 92 -6.01 12.57 18.34
N LEU A 93 -7.04 11.74 18.50
CA LEU A 93 -8.44 12.19 18.54
C LEU A 93 -8.69 13.13 19.73
N GLU A 94 -8.15 12.79 20.90
CA GLU A 94 -8.20 13.62 22.10
C GLU A 94 -7.52 14.98 21.84
N PHE A 95 -6.33 14.97 21.25
CA PHE A 95 -5.61 16.19 20.88
C PHE A 95 -6.42 17.07 19.91
N MET A 96 -7.01 16.47 18.88
CA MET A 96 -7.84 17.20 17.91
C MET A 96 -9.04 17.87 18.59
N ALA A 97 -9.74 17.14 19.46
CA ALA A 97 -10.86 17.68 20.22
C ALA A 97 -10.42 18.83 21.15
N GLN A 98 -9.29 18.67 21.85
CA GLN A 98 -8.74 19.69 22.75
C GLN A 98 -8.37 20.97 21.99
N VAL A 99 -7.62 20.87 20.89
CA VAL A 99 -7.15 22.03 20.11
C VAL A 99 -8.31 22.76 19.42
N THR A 100 -9.24 22.02 18.83
CA THR A 100 -10.39 22.63 18.14
C THR A 100 -11.33 23.32 19.13
N THR A 101 -11.58 22.69 20.29
CA THR A 101 -12.36 23.32 21.37
C THR A 101 -11.66 24.55 21.93
N ARG A 102 -10.36 24.46 22.20
CA ARG A 102 -9.58 25.58 22.76
C ARG A 102 -9.63 26.81 21.85
N TYR A 103 -9.48 26.62 20.54
CA TYR A 103 -9.41 27.73 19.59
C TYR A 103 -10.72 28.01 18.85
N GLY A 104 -11.82 27.35 19.23
CA GLY A 104 -13.15 27.63 18.69
C GLY A 104 -13.38 27.16 17.25
N PHE A 105 -12.60 26.20 16.73
CA PHE A 105 -12.87 25.58 15.43
C PHE A 105 -14.01 24.56 15.55
N GLN A 106 -14.91 24.55 14.57
CA GLN A 106 -15.97 23.54 14.50
C GLN A 106 -15.54 22.38 13.61
N LEU A 107 -14.99 21.32 14.22
CA LEU A 107 -14.53 20.14 13.50
C LEU A 107 -15.70 19.23 13.12
N ARG A 108 -15.92 19.04 11.81
CA ARG A 108 -16.88 18.08 11.26
C ARG A 108 -16.15 16.80 10.87
N THR A 109 -16.57 15.68 11.46
CA THR A 109 -15.96 14.37 11.21
C THR A 109 -16.81 13.55 10.24
N PHE A 110 -16.18 12.97 9.23
CA PHE A 110 -16.80 12.14 8.21
C PHE A 110 -16.16 10.76 8.18
N ARG A 111 -16.98 9.72 8.35
CA ARG A 111 -16.54 8.32 8.33
C ARG A 111 -16.47 7.79 6.90
N ASN A 112 -15.59 8.35 6.08
CA ASN A 112 -15.45 8.02 4.67
C ASN A 112 -13.98 8.02 4.22
N SER A 113 -13.73 7.43 3.05
CA SER A 113 -12.47 7.68 2.35
C SER A 113 -12.32 9.19 2.09
N TYR A 114 -11.10 9.69 1.94
CA TYR A 114 -10.89 11.12 1.74
C TYR A 114 -11.65 11.64 0.51
N ARG A 115 -11.65 10.87 -0.60
CA ARG A 115 -12.38 11.24 -1.83
C ARG A 115 -13.88 11.30 -1.62
N ASP A 116 -14.44 10.26 -1.01
CA ASP A 116 -15.90 10.14 -0.87
C ASP A 116 -16.42 11.12 0.19
N GLY A 117 -15.64 11.35 1.25
CA GLY A 117 -15.92 12.38 2.24
C GLY A 117 -15.87 13.79 1.65
N LEU A 118 -14.98 14.06 0.70
CA LEU A 118 -14.95 15.34 0.02
C LEU A 118 -16.18 15.53 -0.90
N TRP A 119 -16.64 14.48 -1.58
CA TRP A 119 -17.91 14.51 -2.32
C TRP A 119 -19.09 14.82 -1.39
N GLU A 120 -19.14 14.16 -0.23
CA GLU A 120 -20.17 14.41 0.78
C GLU A 120 -20.11 15.85 1.31
N LEU A 121 -18.90 16.38 1.57
CA LEU A 121 -18.72 17.75 2.01
C LEU A 121 -19.25 18.75 0.98
N VAL A 122 -18.92 18.56 -0.30
CA VAL A 122 -19.42 19.42 -1.39
C VAL A 122 -20.94 19.30 -1.53
N GLY A 123 -21.52 18.12 -1.27
CA GLY A 123 -22.98 17.95 -1.18
C GLY A 123 -23.62 18.78 -0.07
N HIS A 124 -22.98 18.89 1.09
CA HIS A 124 -23.44 19.71 2.22
C HIS A 124 -23.12 21.21 2.07
N VAL A 125 -22.05 21.55 1.34
CA VAL A 125 -21.58 22.93 1.12
C VAL A 125 -21.34 23.15 -0.38
N PRO A 126 -22.41 23.34 -1.19
CA PRO A 126 -22.28 23.42 -2.65
C PRO A 126 -21.48 24.63 -3.16
N SER A 127 -21.33 25.67 -2.34
CA SER A 127 -20.52 26.85 -2.65
C SER A 127 -19.03 26.63 -2.40
N LEU A 128 -18.61 25.50 -1.81
CA LEU A 128 -17.20 25.21 -1.51
C LEU A 128 -16.34 25.25 -2.78
N LYS A 129 -15.27 26.05 -2.74
CA LYS A 129 -14.34 26.24 -3.87
C LYS A 129 -12.93 25.75 -3.58
N ALA A 130 -12.50 25.83 -2.32
CA ALA A 130 -11.13 25.53 -1.95
C ALA A 130 -11.01 24.85 -0.58
N VAL A 131 -9.99 24.02 -0.44
CA VAL A 131 -9.65 23.34 0.81
C VAL A 131 -8.17 23.50 1.13
N PHE A 132 -7.85 23.95 2.34
CA PHE A 132 -6.50 23.97 2.87
C PHE A 132 -6.04 22.57 3.25
N MET A 133 -4.83 22.22 2.82
CA MET A 133 -4.20 20.92 2.99
C MET A 133 -2.85 21.07 3.70
N GLY A 134 -2.65 20.29 4.77
CA GLY A 134 -1.40 20.25 5.52
C GLY A 134 -0.40 19.23 4.96
N GLN A 135 -0.08 19.33 3.67
CA GLN A 135 0.88 18.44 2.98
C GLN A 135 2.20 19.16 2.68
N ARG A 136 3.31 18.43 2.73
CA ARG A 136 4.65 18.88 2.35
C ARG A 136 5.14 18.20 1.08
N ARG A 137 6.10 18.81 0.39
CA ARG A 137 6.68 18.28 -0.87
C ARG A 137 7.36 16.92 -0.66
N SER A 138 7.90 16.68 0.53
CA SER A 138 8.49 15.41 0.95
C SER A 138 7.46 14.33 1.26
N ASP A 139 6.17 14.65 1.35
CA ASP A 139 5.14 13.64 1.56
C ASP A 139 4.95 12.77 0.31
N PRO A 140 4.54 11.50 0.47
CA PRO A 140 4.27 10.62 -0.66
C PRO A 140 3.33 11.25 -1.69
N SER A 141 3.69 11.17 -2.97
CA SER A 141 2.92 11.71 -4.09
C SER A 141 2.79 13.25 -4.15
N CYS A 142 3.57 14.00 -3.37
CA CYS A 142 3.49 15.48 -3.32
C CYS A 142 4.65 16.21 -4.04
N ALA A 143 5.65 15.48 -4.56
CA ALA A 143 6.86 16.06 -5.13
C ALA A 143 6.60 17.10 -6.25
N ALA A 144 5.65 16.81 -7.14
CA ALA A 144 5.27 17.66 -8.28
C ALA A 144 4.03 18.54 -8.00
N MET A 145 3.60 18.65 -6.74
CA MET A 145 2.39 19.39 -6.39
C MET A 145 2.61 20.91 -6.49
N ASN A 146 1.57 21.62 -6.91
CA ASN A 146 1.51 23.08 -6.93
C ASN A 146 0.82 23.61 -5.67
N THR A 147 1.13 24.86 -5.29
CA THR A 147 0.53 25.53 -4.14
C THR A 147 -0.99 25.64 -4.25
N PHE A 148 -1.49 25.97 -5.45
CA PHE A 148 -2.91 25.95 -5.79
C PHE A 148 -3.09 24.96 -6.94
N ALA A 149 -3.88 23.92 -6.73
CA ALA A 149 -4.13 22.89 -7.74
C ALA A 149 -5.55 22.38 -7.65
N HIS A 150 -6.21 22.17 -8.79
CA HIS A 150 -7.46 21.42 -8.80
C HIS A 150 -7.22 19.99 -8.28
N CYS A 151 -8.26 19.41 -7.68
CA CYS A 151 -8.28 17.98 -7.45
C CYS A 151 -8.15 17.19 -8.77
N ASP A 152 -7.69 15.95 -8.67
CA ASP A 152 -7.47 15.11 -9.85
C ASP A 152 -8.80 14.67 -10.48
N VAL A 153 -8.78 14.22 -11.74
CA VAL A 153 -9.99 13.72 -12.43
C VAL A 153 -10.67 12.61 -11.60
N GLY A 154 -11.99 12.73 -11.40
CA GLY A 154 -12.80 11.82 -10.57
C GLY A 154 -13.00 12.28 -9.11
N TRP A 155 -12.42 13.42 -8.74
CA TRP A 155 -12.68 14.12 -7.48
C TRP A 155 -13.63 15.31 -7.69
N PRO A 156 -14.22 15.87 -6.61
CA PRO A 156 -14.93 17.14 -6.70
C PRO A 156 -14.04 18.23 -7.30
N ASP A 157 -14.61 19.07 -8.15
CA ASP A 157 -13.90 20.20 -8.77
C ASP A 157 -13.70 21.33 -7.75
N ILE A 158 -12.70 21.16 -6.89
CA ILE A 158 -12.28 22.12 -5.89
C ILE A 158 -10.76 22.32 -5.95
N ILE A 159 -10.31 23.46 -5.45
CA ILE A 159 -8.90 23.82 -5.40
C ILE A 159 -8.29 23.35 -4.07
N ARG A 160 -7.26 22.51 -4.15
CA ARG A 160 -6.34 22.22 -3.04
C ARG A 160 -5.42 23.41 -2.87
N VAL A 161 -5.41 23.97 -1.66
CA VAL A 161 -4.46 25.00 -1.24
C VAL A 161 -3.44 24.34 -0.32
N ASN A 162 -2.16 24.39 -0.69
CA ASN A 162 -1.05 23.74 0.04
C ASN A 162 -0.06 24.80 0.58
N PRO A 163 -0.39 25.56 1.65
CA PRO A 163 0.46 26.68 2.08
C PRO A 163 1.81 26.25 2.62
N ILE A 164 1.87 25.07 3.24
CA ILE A 164 3.06 24.56 3.91
C ILE A 164 3.87 23.60 3.01
N LEU A 165 3.59 23.57 1.71
CA LEU A 165 4.17 22.60 0.78
C LEU A 165 5.70 22.59 0.80
N ASP A 166 6.33 23.75 0.94
CA ASP A 166 7.79 23.89 0.94
C ASP A 166 8.39 23.97 2.37
N LEU A 167 7.62 23.73 3.44
CA LEU A 167 8.20 23.59 4.77
C LEU A 167 8.94 22.26 4.89
N THR A 168 10.08 22.25 5.55
CA THR A 168 10.80 21.01 5.89
C THR A 168 10.36 20.48 7.26
N TYR A 169 10.68 19.22 7.55
CA TYR A 169 10.42 18.59 8.84
C TYR A 169 10.92 19.44 10.02
N GLY A 170 12.18 19.89 9.94
CA GLY A 170 12.79 20.74 10.96
C GLY A 170 12.11 22.10 11.10
N VAL A 171 11.64 22.71 10.00
CA VAL A 171 10.91 23.99 10.07
C VAL A 171 9.55 23.84 10.75
N VAL A 172 8.83 22.73 10.52
CA VAL A 172 7.56 22.45 11.20
C VAL A 172 7.78 22.35 12.71
N TRP A 173 8.79 21.59 13.15
CA TRP A 173 9.10 21.47 14.57
C TRP A 173 9.60 22.77 15.18
N ALA A 174 10.52 23.47 14.51
CA ALA A 174 11.02 24.76 14.95
C ALA A 174 9.85 25.74 15.17
N PHE A 175 8.90 25.82 14.23
CA PHE A 175 7.70 26.65 14.35
C PHE A 175 6.83 26.28 15.56
N LEU A 176 6.47 25.01 15.71
CA LEU A 176 5.64 24.56 16.83
C LEU A 176 6.33 24.82 18.18
N ARG A 177 7.62 24.50 18.28
CA ARG A 177 8.40 24.61 19.51
C ARG A 177 8.74 26.04 19.89
N SER A 178 9.19 26.88 18.95
CA SER A 178 9.60 28.26 19.23
C SER A 178 8.44 29.15 19.67
N HIS A 179 7.23 28.82 19.24
CA HIS A 179 6.00 29.52 19.61
C HIS A 179 5.20 28.82 20.72
N ASN A 180 5.75 27.76 21.32
CA ASN A 180 5.11 26.99 22.40
C ASN A 180 3.67 26.54 22.05
N LEU A 181 3.49 26.09 20.81
CA LEU A 181 2.20 25.67 20.27
C LEU A 181 1.92 24.21 20.64
N PRO A 182 0.69 23.86 21.02
CA PRO A 182 0.35 22.48 21.37
C PRO A 182 0.43 21.56 20.15
N TYR A 183 0.94 20.35 20.36
CA TYR A 183 0.96 19.27 19.37
C TYR A 183 0.62 17.94 20.07
N CYS A 184 0.30 16.91 19.28
CA CYS A 184 -0.09 15.61 19.83
C CYS A 184 1.07 14.97 20.63
N LYS A 185 0.80 14.51 21.85
CA LYS A 185 1.81 13.91 22.75
C LYS A 185 2.52 12.67 22.20
N LEU A 186 1.93 11.98 21.23
CA LEU A 186 2.59 10.85 20.56
C LEU A 186 3.94 11.25 19.95
N TYR A 187 4.09 12.51 19.56
CA TYR A 187 5.37 13.01 19.06
C TYR A 187 6.44 13.07 20.16
N ASP A 188 6.08 13.26 21.43
CA ASP A 188 7.03 13.16 22.55
C ASP A 188 7.37 11.69 22.88
N GLU A 189 6.52 10.75 22.47
CA GLU A 189 6.67 9.29 22.64
C GLU A 189 7.43 8.64 21.45
N GLY A 190 8.10 9.43 20.61
CA GLY A 190 8.95 8.95 19.51
C GLY A 190 8.25 8.68 18.18
N PHE A 191 6.96 8.96 18.05
CA PHE A 191 6.29 8.88 16.75
C PHE A 191 6.66 10.09 15.89
N THR A 192 7.13 9.89 14.66
CA THR A 192 7.56 10.99 13.76
C THR A 192 6.60 11.24 12.60
N SER A 193 5.83 10.21 12.23
CA SER A 193 4.75 10.26 11.25
C SER A 193 3.56 9.44 11.77
N ILE A 194 2.43 10.11 12.06
CA ILE A 194 1.22 9.45 12.59
C ILE A 194 0.26 9.12 11.44
N GLY A 195 -0.30 7.92 11.44
CA GLY A 195 -1.38 7.53 10.51
C GLY A 195 -2.16 6.38 11.15
N PRO A 196 -2.57 5.34 10.40
CA PRO A 196 -3.38 4.28 10.99
C PRO A 196 -2.67 3.62 12.18
N MET A 197 -3.37 3.45 13.31
CA MET A 197 -2.77 2.96 14.56
C MET A 197 -2.12 1.59 14.36
N SER A 198 -2.79 0.69 13.64
CA SER A 198 -2.27 -0.63 13.30
C SER A 198 -0.94 -0.63 12.54
N LEU A 199 -0.64 0.46 11.82
CA LEU A 199 0.50 0.57 10.90
C LEU A 199 1.59 1.53 11.37
N THR A 200 1.46 2.06 12.58
CA THR A 200 2.36 3.10 13.07
C THR A 200 2.99 2.66 14.38
N ALA A 201 4.32 2.70 14.43
CA ALA A 201 5.13 2.51 15.62
C ALA A 201 6.03 3.76 15.84
N PRO A 202 6.62 3.90 17.04
CA PRO A 202 7.68 4.88 17.27
C PRO A 202 8.83 4.70 16.26
N ASN A 203 9.53 5.78 15.95
CA ASN A 203 10.62 5.76 14.99
C ASN A 203 11.83 5.02 15.59
N PRO A 204 12.35 3.96 14.94
CA PRO A 204 13.51 3.23 15.45
C PRO A 204 14.76 4.11 15.59
N ALA A 205 14.93 5.15 14.76
CA ALA A 205 16.05 6.08 14.86
C ALA A 205 16.00 6.95 16.13
N LEU A 206 14.89 6.95 16.86
CA LEU A 206 14.71 7.68 18.11
C LEU A 206 14.76 6.78 19.34
N GLN A 207 15.12 5.50 19.20
CA GLN A 207 15.24 4.62 20.35
C GLN A 207 16.35 5.12 21.29
N ALA A 208 16.01 5.35 22.56
CA ALA A 208 16.97 5.82 23.55
C ALA A 208 17.98 4.72 23.92
N ALA A 209 19.09 5.12 24.54
CA ALA A 209 20.16 4.21 24.95
C ALA A 209 19.73 3.15 25.97
N ASP A 210 18.60 3.35 26.66
CA ASP A 210 18.01 2.36 27.57
C ASP A 210 17.29 1.21 26.85
N GLY A 211 17.08 1.34 25.53
CA GLY A 211 16.37 0.37 24.69
C GLY A 211 14.85 0.29 24.94
N GLN A 212 14.31 1.04 25.92
CA GLN A 212 12.91 0.97 26.35
C GLN A 212 12.12 2.24 26.01
N SER A 213 12.78 3.40 26.02
CA SER A 213 12.14 4.68 25.73
C SER A 213 12.51 5.20 24.34
N PHE A 214 11.74 6.17 23.87
CA PHE A 214 12.01 6.87 22.61
C PHE A 214 12.18 8.36 22.89
N LEU A 215 13.11 8.96 22.17
CA LEU A 215 13.32 10.39 22.14
C LEU A 215 12.18 11.08 21.37
N PRO A 216 11.83 12.33 21.72
CA PRO A 216 10.83 13.10 20.99
C PRO A 216 11.14 13.28 19.50
N ALA A 217 10.08 13.36 18.70
CA ALA A 217 10.11 13.44 17.24
C ALA A 217 10.96 14.59 16.68
N TYR A 218 11.00 15.72 17.39
CA TYR A 218 11.80 16.88 17.00
C TYR A 218 13.32 16.68 17.15
N LEU A 219 13.77 15.55 17.72
CA LEU A 219 15.17 15.15 17.79
C LEU A 219 15.59 14.21 16.65
N LEU A 220 14.71 13.94 15.67
CA LEU A 220 15.05 13.12 14.51
C LEU A 220 16.06 13.87 13.62
N GLU A 221 17.26 13.31 13.48
CA GLU A 221 18.34 13.89 12.67
C GLU A 221 18.17 13.57 11.17
N ASP A 222 17.92 12.30 10.83
CA ASP A 222 17.64 11.87 9.47
C ASP A 222 16.15 12.09 9.12
N VAL A 223 15.88 13.15 8.39
CA VAL A 223 14.52 13.51 7.97
C VAL A 223 13.92 12.54 6.95
N GLU A 224 14.74 11.82 6.19
CA GLU A 224 14.25 10.81 5.24
C GLU A 224 13.66 9.61 6.00
N ALA A 225 14.15 9.35 7.21
CA ALA A 225 13.60 8.36 8.13
C ALA A 225 12.31 8.80 8.82
N GLU A 226 11.69 9.95 8.49
CA GLU A 226 10.43 10.41 9.11
C GLU A 226 9.34 9.33 9.13
N ARG A 227 9.31 8.46 8.12
CA ARG A 227 8.30 7.38 7.99
C ARG A 227 8.85 6.00 8.36
N ALA A 228 10.03 5.89 8.95
CA ALA A 228 10.65 4.61 9.33
C ALA A 228 9.83 3.82 10.37
N GLY A 229 9.02 4.51 11.19
CA GLY A 229 8.05 3.88 12.09
C GLY A 229 6.79 3.32 11.41
N ARG A 230 6.67 3.41 10.08
CA ARG A 230 5.56 2.83 9.33
C ARG A 230 5.79 1.34 9.13
N ARG A 231 4.88 0.54 9.70
CA ARG A 231 4.77 -0.86 9.34
C ARG A 231 4.07 -0.94 7.99
N SER A 232 4.58 -1.77 7.10
CA SER A 232 3.82 -2.16 5.92
C SER A 232 2.45 -2.68 6.39
N PRO A 233 1.34 -2.29 5.75
CA PRO A 233 0.06 -2.88 6.07
C PRO A 233 0.19 -4.39 6.11
N LYS A 234 -0.05 -4.99 7.28
CA LYS A 234 -0.50 -6.39 7.34
C LYS A 234 -1.85 -6.40 6.66
N ARG A 235 -1.84 -6.41 5.33
CA ARG A 235 -2.99 -6.53 4.46
C ARG A 235 -3.73 -7.80 4.89
N ASN A 236 -4.91 -7.59 5.50
CA ASN A 236 -5.86 -8.62 5.94
C ASN A 236 -5.27 -9.97 6.38
N SER A 237 -4.39 -9.99 7.38
CA SER A 237 -3.89 -11.24 7.97
C SER A 237 -4.86 -11.82 9.01
N VAL A 238 -6.17 -11.80 8.76
CA VAL A 238 -7.06 -12.72 9.48
C VAL A 238 -6.81 -14.15 8.97
N ASN A 239 -6.33 -14.31 7.73
CA ASN A 239 -6.06 -15.62 7.13
C ASN A 239 -4.61 -15.86 6.69
N GLY A 240 -3.77 -14.84 6.50
CA GLY A 240 -2.37 -14.97 6.05
C GLY A 240 -2.11 -14.38 4.66
N MET A 241 -0.84 -14.34 4.25
CA MET A 241 -0.39 -13.71 2.99
C MET A 241 -1.10 -14.26 1.74
N THR A 242 -1.47 -13.39 0.81
CA THR A 242 -2.22 -13.68 -0.42
C THR A 242 -1.44 -13.30 -1.67
N ALA A 243 -1.59 -14.08 -2.73
CA ALA A 243 -1.01 -13.78 -4.03
C ALA A 243 -2.03 -13.86 -5.16
N ALA A 244 -1.75 -13.18 -6.26
CA ALA A 244 -2.39 -13.40 -7.55
C ALA A 244 -1.33 -13.60 -8.64
N LEU A 245 -1.66 -14.41 -9.64
CA LEU A 245 -0.82 -14.65 -10.81
C LEU A 245 -1.45 -13.96 -12.03
N LEU A 246 -0.62 -13.25 -12.79
CA LEU A 246 -0.98 -12.62 -14.06
C LEU A 246 -0.10 -13.22 -15.16
N ILE A 247 -0.64 -14.14 -15.94
CA ILE A 247 0.05 -14.77 -17.05
C ILE A 247 -0.33 -14.06 -18.34
N ILE A 248 0.66 -13.68 -19.13
CA ILE A 248 0.50 -12.83 -20.31
C ILE A 248 1.05 -13.62 -21.51
N GLY A 249 0.21 -13.81 -22.53
CA GLY A 249 0.56 -14.57 -23.74
C GLY A 249 -0.66 -14.93 -24.58
N ASP A 250 -0.73 -14.43 -25.81
CA ASP A 250 -1.78 -14.82 -26.77
C ASP A 250 -1.76 -16.32 -27.12
N GLU A 251 -0.58 -16.94 -27.16
CA GLU A 251 -0.35 -18.36 -27.40
C GLU A 251 -0.94 -19.28 -26.32
N LEU A 252 -1.12 -18.74 -25.11
CA LEU A 252 -1.77 -19.44 -24.01
C LEU A 252 -3.28 -19.43 -24.18
N LEU A 253 -3.83 -18.28 -24.57
CA LEU A 253 -5.28 -18.10 -24.76
C LEU A 253 -5.80 -18.86 -25.99
N ASN A 254 -4.98 -18.98 -27.03
CA ASN A 254 -5.33 -19.73 -28.24
C ASN A 254 -5.01 -21.24 -28.15
N GLY A 255 -4.39 -21.68 -27.04
CA GLY A 255 -4.09 -23.08 -26.76
C GLY A 255 -2.91 -23.67 -27.53
N GLN A 256 -2.09 -22.85 -28.19
CA GLN A 256 -0.86 -23.32 -28.84
C GLN A 256 0.18 -23.80 -27.82
N GLN A 257 0.20 -23.16 -26.65
CA GLN A 257 1.10 -23.53 -25.55
C GLN A 257 0.30 -23.70 -24.26
N ALA A 258 0.65 -24.73 -23.49
CA ALA A 258 0.09 -24.93 -22.16
C ALA A 258 0.76 -23.99 -21.14
N ASP A 259 -0.02 -23.44 -20.21
CA ASP A 259 0.51 -22.70 -19.08
C ASP A 259 1.19 -23.66 -18.08
N LEU A 260 2.52 -23.55 -18.00
CA LEU A 260 3.35 -24.27 -17.03
C LEU A 260 3.79 -23.40 -15.85
N ASN A 261 3.57 -22.08 -15.93
CA ASN A 261 4.00 -21.13 -14.90
C ASN A 261 3.01 -21.12 -13.73
N SER A 262 1.71 -21.05 -13.98
CA SER A 262 0.72 -20.99 -12.89
C SER A 262 0.75 -22.21 -11.97
N PRO A 263 0.77 -23.46 -12.47
CA PRO A 263 0.81 -24.63 -11.59
C PRO A 263 2.08 -24.66 -10.71
N PHE A 264 3.23 -24.30 -11.29
CA PHE A 264 4.49 -24.22 -10.57
C PHE A 264 4.45 -23.14 -9.47
N LEU A 265 4.07 -21.91 -9.82
CA LEU A 265 4.01 -20.79 -8.88
C LEU A 265 2.97 -21.01 -7.78
N CYS A 266 1.81 -21.57 -8.12
CA CYS A 266 0.79 -21.94 -7.13
C CYS A 266 1.35 -22.90 -6.08
N LYS A 267 2.07 -23.94 -6.53
CA LYS A 267 2.70 -24.90 -5.62
C LYS A 267 3.77 -24.23 -4.76
N GLU A 268 4.71 -23.52 -5.36
CA GLU A 268 5.82 -22.91 -4.63
C GLU A 268 5.37 -21.86 -3.60
N LEU A 269 4.35 -21.06 -3.92
CA LEU A 269 3.75 -20.08 -3.01
C LEU A 269 2.96 -20.76 -1.89
N HIS A 270 2.22 -21.82 -2.23
CA HIS A 270 1.48 -22.60 -1.25
C HIS A 270 2.42 -23.27 -0.24
N ASP A 271 3.53 -23.85 -0.69
CA ASP A 271 4.58 -24.41 0.18
C ASP A 271 5.16 -23.35 1.16
N CYS A 272 5.02 -22.05 0.85
CA CYS A 272 5.41 -20.94 1.74
C CYS A 272 4.29 -20.45 2.66
N GLY A 273 3.10 -21.04 2.63
CA GLY A 273 1.98 -20.50 3.39
C GLY A 273 1.30 -19.29 2.73
N VAL A 274 1.47 -19.08 1.42
CA VAL A 274 0.83 -17.98 0.69
C VAL A 274 -0.41 -18.49 -0.04
N TYR A 275 -1.56 -17.85 0.16
CA TYR A 275 -2.79 -18.19 -0.54
C TYR A 275 -2.83 -17.54 -1.91
N VAL A 276 -2.66 -18.31 -2.97
CA VAL A 276 -3.00 -17.83 -4.32
C VAL A 276 -4.51 -17.74 -4.44
N ARG A 277 -5.05 -16.53 -4.67
CA ARG A 277 -6.50 -16.26 -4.71
C ARG A 277 -7.05 -16.11 -6.12
N LYS A 278 -6.21 -15.78 -7.09
CA LYS A 278 -6.60 -15.58 -8.48
C LYS A 278 -5.43 -15.87 -9.42
N VAL A 279 -5.73 -16.56 -10.51
CA VAL A 279 -4.87 -16.67 -11.69
C VAL A 279 -5.64 -16.03 -12.83
N ALA A 280 -5.02 -15.07 -13.52
CA ALA A 280 -5.56 -14.44 -14.71
C ALA A 280 -4.60 -14.69 -15.87
N ILE A 281 -5.13 -15.19 -17.00
CA ILE A 281 -4.40 -15.33 -18.25
C ILE A 281 -4.97 -14.27 -19.20
N VAL A 282 -4.11 -13.40 -19.72
CA VAL A 282 -4.51 -12.23 -20.53
C VAL A 282 -3.70 -12.12 -21.82
N PRO A 283 -4.22 -11.49 -22.87
CA PRO A 283 -3.48 -11.26 -24.10
C PRO A 283 -2.35 -10.24 -23.91
N ASP A 284 -1.42 -10.19 -24.86
CA ASP A 284 -0.34 -9.19 -24.96
C ASP A 284 -0.87 -7.80 -25.38
N CYS A 285 -1.77 -7.28 -24.54
CA CYS A 285 -2.51 -6.06 -24.79
C CYS A 285 -2.38 -5.11 -23.61
N LEU A 286 -1.65 -4.02 -23.82
CA LEU A 286 -1.34 -3.00 -22.82
C LEU A 286 -2.55 -2.57 -21.96
N PRO A 287 -3.70 -2.12 -22.52
CA PRO A 287 -4.83 -1.69 -21.70
C PRO A 287 -5.45 -2.83 -20.87
N VAL A 288 -5.39 -4.07 -21.36
CA VAL A 288 -5.91 -5.26 -20.65
C VAL A 288 -4.99 -5.60 -19.48
N ILE A 289 -3.69 -5.71 -19.72
CA ILE A 289 -2.68 -5.96 -18.68
C ILE A 289 -2.77 -4.85 -17.61
N ALA A 290 -2.85 -3.58 -18.01
CA ALA A 290 -2.92 -2.47 -17.08
C ALA A 290 -4.21 -2.47 -16.25
N ALA A 291 -5.34 -2.85 -16.83
CA ALA A 291 -6.60 -3.01 -16.10
C ALA A 291 -6.51 -4.16 -15.07
N GLU A 292 -5.94 -5.29 -15.46
CA GLU A 292 -5.81 -6.45 -14.56
C GLU A 292 -4.85 -6.16 -13.41
N VAL A 293 -3.74 -5.47 -13.66
CA VAL A 293 -2.83 -4.99 -12.61
C VAL A 293 -3.55 -4.05 -11.64
N ARG A 294 -4.36 -3.11 -12.14
CA ARG A 294 -5.18 -2.20 -11.30
C ARG A 294 -6.19 -2.96 -10.43
N ASP A 295 -6.68 -4.10 -10.89
CA ASP A 295 -7.58 -4.97 -10.11
C ASP A 295 -6.83 -5.81 -9.08
N LEU A 296 -5.76 -6.48 -9.50
CA LEU A 296 -5.03 -7.47 -8.70
C LEU A 296 -4.17 -6.84 -7.62
N SER A 297 -3.37 -5.81 -7.96
CA SER A 297 -2.40 -5.19 -7.07
C SER A 297 -2.98 -4.70 -5.74
N PRO A 298 -4.14 -4.00 -5.68
CA PRO A 298 -4.72 -3.55 -4.41
C PRO A 298 -5.37 -4.68 -3.59
N LYS A 299 -5.81 -5.79 -4.23
CA LYS A 299 -6.56 -6.88 -3.60
C LYS A 299 -5.69 -7.99 -3.00
N HIS A 300 -4.42 -8.08 -3.41
CA HIS A 300 -3.51 -9.15 -3.03
C HIS A 300 -2.21 -8.60 -2.49
N ASP A 301 -1.54 -9.34 -1.60
CA ASP A 301 -0.25 -8.93 -1.03
C ASP A 301 0.82 -8.90 -2.09
N VAL A 302 0.87 -9.94 -2.90
CA VAL A 302 1.83 -10.11 -3.99
C VAL A 302 1.10 -10.38 -5.29
N VAL A 303 1.59 -9.81 -6.38
CA VAL A 303 1.22 -10.22 -7.73
C VAL A 303 2.47 -10.69 -8.45
N ILE A 304 2.41 -11.85 -9.10
CA ILE A 304 3.50 -12.33 -9.96
C ILE A 304 3.00 -12.29 -11.39
N SER A 305 3.71 -11.56 -12.24
CA SER A 305 3.42 -11.46 -13.66
C SER A 305 4.42 -12.30 -14.44
N CYS A 306 3.96 -13.08 -15.42
CA CYS A 306 4.82 -13.87 -16.31
C CYS A 306 4.47 -13.57 -17.76
N GLY A 307 5.40 -13.02 -18.55
CA GLY A 307 5.22 -12.75 -19.98
C GLY A 307 5.29 -11.27 -20.38
N GLY A 308 5.43 -11.01 -21.69
CA GLY A 308 5.44 -9.66 -22.28
C GLY A 308 6.63 -8.77 -21.90
N LEU A 309 7.80 -9.36 -21.61
CA LEU A 309 9.03 -8.67 -21.15
C LEU A 309 10.21 -8.74 -22.12
N GLY A 310 10.06 -9.38 -23.28
CA GLY A 310 11.09 -9.44 -24.31
C GLY A 310 11.24 -8.13 -25.10
N PRO A 311 11.98 -8.18 -26.21
CA PRO A 311 12.23 -7.03 -27.08
C PRO A 311 11.16 -6.82 -28.16
N THR A 312 10.22 -7.76 -28.37
CA THR A 312 9.33 -7.72 -29.53
C THR A 312 8.20 -6.68 -29.36
N PRO A 313 7.54 -6.24 -30.45
CA PRO A 313 6.54 -5.17 -30.37
C PRO A 313 5.34 -5.46 -29.47
N ASP A 314 4.97 -6.73 -29.33
CA ASP A 314 3.93 -7.28 -28.46
C ASP A 314 4.36 -7.38 -26.99
N ASP A 315 5.66 -7.35 -26.67
CA ASP A 315 6.14 -7.22 -25.30
C ASP A 315 5.86 -5.80 -24.75
N VAL A 316 4.74 -5.68 -24.04
CA VAL A 316 4.20 -4.40 -23.53
C VAL A 316 3.96 -4.39 -22.01
N THR A 317 4.46 -5.38 -21.27
CA THR A 317 4.18 -5.52 -19.83
C THR A 317 4.76 -4.34 -19.03
N MET A 318 5.95 -3.84 -19.36
CA MET A 318 6.54 -2.69 -18.65
C MET A 318 5.73 -1.41 -18.87
N GLU A 319 5.30 -1.16 -20.10
CA GLU A 319 4.40 -0.07 -20.47
C GLU A 319 3.07 -0.18 -19.74
N ALA A 320 2.50 -1.38 -19.65
CA ALA A 320 1.27 -1.64 -18.93
C ALA A 320 1.41 -1.38 -17.43
N MET A 321 2.54 -1.74 -16.80
CA MET A 321 2.82 -1.40 -15.40
C MET A 321 2.92 0.12 -15.20
N SER A 322 3.58 0.82 -16.13
CA SER A 322 3.66 2.28 -16.16
C SER A 322 2.26 2.92 -16.22
N GLU A 323 1.38 2.43 -17.09
CA GLU A 323 0.00 2.90 -17.18
C GLU A 323 -0.80 2.58 -15.91
N ALA A 324 -0.77 1.33 -15.45
CA ALA A 324 -1.54 0.85 -14.31
C ALA A 324 -1.26 1.67 -13.05
N PHE A 325 0.03 1.98 -12.82
CA PHE A 325 0.49 2.68 -11.63
C PHE A 325 0.69 4.19 -11.83
N ARG A 326 0.49 4.70 -13.04
CA ARG A 326 0.74 6.09 -13.43
C ARG A 326 2.17 6.53 -13.09
N MET A 327 3.14 5.66 -13.39
CA MET A 327 4.56 5.87 -13.10
C MET A 327 5.30 6.01 -14.43
N PRO A 328 5.99 7.13 -14.70
CA PRO A 328 6.67 7.31 -15.98
C PRO A 328 7.78 6.27 -16.16
N LEU A 329 7.92 5.73 -17.37
CA LEU A 329 9.07 4.89 -17.73
C LEU A 329 10.37 5.71 -17.66
N ALA A 330 11.40 5.11 -17.09
CA ALA A 330 12.75 5.64 -17.02
C ALA A 330 13.76 4.56 -17.45
N HIS A 331 14.88 4.98 -18.03
CA HIS A 331 15.96 4.06 -18.36
C HIS A 331 16.67 3.58 -17.08
N SER A 332 16.73 2.27 -16.90
CA SER A 332 17.50 1.62 -15.84
C SER A 332 18.87 1.24 -16.36
N GLN A 333 19.90 1.97 -15.93
CA GLN A 333 21.28 1.66 -16.30
C GLN A 333 21.70 0.28 -15.80
N GLU A 334 21.29 -0.09 -14.59
CA GLU A 334 21.58 -1.39 -13.97
C GLU A 334 20.97 -2.56 -14.78
N LEU A 335 19.71 -2.45 -15.19
CA LEU A 335 19.08 -3.48 -16.03
C LEU A 335 19.71 -3.53 -17.43
N PHE A 336 20.04 -2.37 -18.00
CA PHE A 336 20.73 -2.29 -19.29
C PHE A 336 22.09 -3.01 -19.24
N GLU A 337 22.90 -2.76 -18.21
CA GLU A 337 24.19 -3.43 -18.01
C GLU A 337 24.02 -4.95 -17.81
N CYS A 338 23.00 -5.36 -17.06
CA CYS A 338 22.66 -6.78 -16.88
C CYS A 338 22.30 -7.46 -18.21
N LEU A 339 21.54 -6.78 -19.08
CA LEU A 339 21.17 -7.27 -20.40
C LEU A 339 22.40 -7.32 -21.33
N MET A 340 23.17 -6.23 -21.41
CA MET A 340 24.36 -6.13 -22.27
C MET A 340 25.45 -7.13 -21.89
N GLY A 341 25.74 -7.28 -20.59
CA GLY A 341 26.77 -8.21 -20.13
C GLY A 341 26.52 -9.66 -20.53
N LYS A 342 25.26 -10.06 -20.74
CA LYS A 342 24.93 -11.42 -21.24
C LYS A 342 25.17 -11.59 -22.73
N TYR A 343 24.99 -10.54 -23.53
CA TYR A 343 25.23 -10.59 -24.98
C TYR A 343 26.72 -10.61 -25.32
N ASP A 344 27.56 -9.89 -24.56
CA ASP A 344 29.03 -9.90 -24.72
C ASP A 344 29.64 -11.32 -24.58
N HIS A 345 29.01 -12.19 -23.79
CA HIS A 345 29.47 -13.56 -23.57
C HIS A 345 29.03 -14.56 -24.66
N LEU A 346 28.07 -14.23 -25.52
CA LEU A 346 27.42 -15.20 -26.41
C LEU A 346 27.82 -15.12 -27.88
N THR A 347 28.18 -13.93 -28.42
CA THR A 347 28.23 -13.79 -29.89
C THR A 347 29.57 -13.42 -30.50
N GLY A 348 30.55 -12.83 -29.80
CA GLY A 348 31.88 -12.48 -30.38
C GLY A 348 31.85 -11.58 -31.64
N GLN A 349 30.66 -11.20 -32.08
CA GLN A 349 30.27 -10.30 -33.15
C GLN A 349 28.96 -9.67 -32.68
N GLU A 350 28.73 -8.39 -32.96
CA GLU A 350 27.44 -7.74 -32.68
C GLU A 350 26.46 -7.94 -33.83
N PRO A 351 25.37 -8.72 -33.65
CA PRO A 351 24.18 -8.56 -34.46
C PRO A 351 23.65 -7.12 -34.39
N ASN A 352 23.31 -6.54 -35.54
CA ASN A 352 22.69 -5.22 -35.62
C ASN A 352 21.42 -5.16 -34.73
N GLY A 353 21.37 -4.22 -33.78
CA GLY A 353 20.14 -3.88 -33.04
C GLY A 353 20.08 -4.30 -31.56
N ILE A 354 20.98 -5.15 -31.08
CA ILE A 354 20.99 -5.65 -29.68
C ILE A 354 20.99 -4.50 -28.67
N GLU A 355 21.88 -3.52 -28.85
CA GLU A 355 21.96 -2.39 -27.91
C GLU A 355 20.63 -1.63 -27.85
N SER A 356 19.98 -1.41 -29.00
CA SER A 356 18.67 -0.75 -29.08
C SER A 356 17.59 -1.54 -28.36
N ASP A 357 17.56 -2.86 -28.54
CA ASP A 357 16.60 -3.75 -27.90
C ASP A 357 16.83 -3.82 -26.38
N CYS A 358 18.08 -3.93 -25.94
CA CYS A 358 18.47 -3.84 -24.53
C CYS A 358 18.06 -2.49 -23.92
N ARG A 359 18.27 -1.37 -24.63
CA ARG A 359 17.82 -0.04 -24.18
C ARG A 359 16.31 0.04 -24.07
N ARG A 360 15.56 -0.58 -24.97
CA ARG A 360 14.09 -0.68 -24.89
C ARG A 360 13.68 -1.45 -23.65
N MET A 361 14.19 -2.68 -23.48
CA MET A 361 13.88 -3.56 -22.35
C MET A 361 14.31 -2.97 -21.00
N ALA A 362 15.34 -2.11 -20.99
CA ALA A 362 15.80 -1.40 -19.80
C ALA A 362 14.89 -0.22 -19.38
N ARG A 363 13.81 0.08 -20.11
CA ARG A 363 12.83 1.10 -19.71
C ARG A 363 11.83 0.49 -18.74
N ILE A 364 11.93 0.89 -17.48
CA ILE A 364 11.07 0.38 -16.40
C ILE A 364 10.33 1.53 -15.70
N PRO A 365 9.16 1.30 -15.07
CA PRO A 365 8.48 2.36 -14.32
C PRO A 365 9.38 2.97 -13.23
N ARG A 366 9.42 4.30 -13.13
CA ARG A 366 10.31 4.99 -12.16
C ARG A 366 10.03 4.55 -10.73
N GLY A 367 11.07 4.13 -10.01
CA GLY A 367 10.96 3.62 -8.63
C GLY A 367 10.75 2.10 -8.54
N SER A 368 10.87 1.40 -9.66
CA SER A 368 10.98 -0.07 -9.69
C SER A 368 12.32 -0.53 -9.13
N LEU A 369 12.35 -1.74 -8.58
CA LEU A 369 13.55 -2.37 -8.05
C LEU A 369 13.98 -3.53 -8.94
N LEU A 370 15.29 -3.67 -9.16
CA LEU A 370 15.86 -4.88 -9.71
C LEU A 370 15.99 -5.90 -8.57
N VAL A 371 15.22 -6.98 -8.61
CA VAL A 371 15.19 -7.97 -7.52
C VAL A 371 16.28 -9.01 -7.69
N HIS A 372 16.40 -9.57 -8.90
CA HIS A 372 17.33 -10.65 -9.16
C HIS A 372 17.69 -10.68 -10.65
N ALA A 373 18.99 -10.69 -10.97
CA ALA A 373 19.43 -10.99 -12.32
C ALA A 373 19.04 -12.44 -12.66
N LEU A 374 18.21 -12.65 -13.68
CA LEU A 374 17.74 -13.99 -14.02
C LEU A 374 18.86 -14.76 -14.73
N HIS A 375 19.20 -15.95 -14.27
CA HIS A 375 20.19 -16.81 -14.91
C HIS A 375 19.49 -17.83 -15.81
N CYS A 376 20.04 -18.05 -17.01
CA CYS A 376 19.66 -19.13 -17.93
C CYS A 376 20.83 -20.12 -18.00
N GLU A 377 20.57 -21.40 -18.24
CA GLU A 377 21.63 -22.38 -18.50
C GLU A 377 22.52 -21.90 -19.66
N GLN A 378 23.84 -21.95 -19.44
CA GLN A 378 24.82 -21.44 -20.38
C GLN A 378 24.90 -22.35 -21.61
N GLY A 379 24.48 -21.83 -22.75
CA GLY A 379 24.60 -22.44 -24.06
C GLY A 379 24.52 -21.39 -25.16
N ALA A 380 25.23 -21.59 -26.27
CA ALA A 380 25.13 -20.72 -27.43
C ALA A 380 23.69 -20.75 -27.97
N GLY A 381 23.01 -19.59 -27.98
CA GLY A 381 21.63 -19.45 -28.45
C GLY A 381 20.56 -19.33 -27.35
N SER A 382 20.93 -19.32 -26.07
CA SER A 382 19.98 -19.11 -24.97
C SER A 382 19.41 -17.67 -24.99
N PRO A 383 18.07 -17.49 -24.97
CA PRO A 383 17.48 -16.15 -25.00
C PRO A 383 17.83 -15.33 -23.77
N VAL A 384 18.13 -14.03 -23.98
CA VAL A 384 18.47 -13.08 -22.93
C VAL A 384 17.19 -12.48 -22.36
N PHE A 385 16.87 -12.85 -21.12
CA PHE A 385 15.70 -12.30 -20.41
C PHE A 385 16.10 -11.20 -19.44
N PRO A 386 15.21 -10.22 -19.20
CA PRO A 386 15.43 -9.20 -18.19
C PRO A 386 15.51 -9.83 -16.80
N ALA A 387 16.17 -9.14 -15.88
CA ALA A 387 16.12 -9.45 -14.45
C ALA A 387 14.66 -9.42 -13.94
N CYS A 388 14.38 -10.09 -12.82
CA CYS A 388 13.10 -9.92 -12.14
C CYS A 388 12.99 -8.47 -11.66
N VAL A 389 12.03 -7.73 -12.21
CA VAL A 389 11.77 -6.34 -11.82
C VAL A 389 10.55 -6.31 -10.90
N GLN A 390 10.66 -5.59 -9.79
CA GLN A 390 9.55 -5.34 -8.89
C GLN A 390 9.00 -3.94 -9.09
N VAL A 391 7.71 -3.84 -9.40
CA VAL A 391 6.96 -2.59 -9.46
C VAL A 391 5.89 -2.62 -8.38
N ARG A 392 6.09 -1.84 -7.30
CA ARG A 392 5.27 -1.92 -6.07
C ARG A 392 5.23 -3.36 -5.54
N ASN A 393 4.06 -4.00 -5.51
CA ASN A 393 3.88 -5.37 -5.06
C ASN A 393 3.79 -6.39 -6.20
N VAL A 394 4.17 -6.00 -7.42
CA VAL A 394 4.14 -6.85 -8.60
C VAL A 394 5.57 -7.26 -8.98
N PHE A 395 5.82 -8.57 -9.05
CA PHE A 395 7.09 -9.15 -9.48
C PHE A 395 6.96 -9.63 -10.92
N LEU A 396 7.81 -9.11 -11.79
CA LEU A 396 7.76 -9.35 -13.23
C LEU A 396 8.79 -10.40 -13.62
N PHE A 397 8.30 -11.50 -14.18
CA PHE A 397 9.10 -12.57 -14.77
C PHE A 397 8.84 -12.68 -16.28
N PRO A 398 9.83 -13.16 -17.05
CA PRO A 398 9.60 -13.55 -18.44
C PRO A 398 8.64 -14.75 -18.50
N GLY A 399 8.04 -14.97 -19.68
CA GLY A 399 7.08 -16.06 -19.89
C GLY A 399 7.70 -17.46 -19.91
N VAL A 400 9.02 -17.58 -20.05
CA VAL A 400 9.71 -18.87 -20.24
C VAL A 400 9.75 -19.67 -18.93
N PRO A 401 9.15 -20.89 -18.89
CA PRO A 401 8.99 -21.63 -17.63
C PRO A 401 10.29 -22.00 -16.93
N SER A 402 11.33 -22.41 -17.66
CA SER A 402 12.62 -22.76 -17.07
C SER A 402 13.27 -21.57 -16.36
N VAL A 403 13.08 -20.36 -16.89
CA VAL A 403 13.60 -19.13 -16.28
C VAL A 403 12.84 -18.81 -15.00
N VAL A 404 11.51 -18.91 -15.00
CA VAL A 404 10.71 -18.75 -13.78
C VAL A 404 11.15 -19.77 -12.74
N GLN A 405 11.22 -21.05 -13.09
CA GLN A 405 11.54 -22.14 -12.17
C GLN A 405 12.92 -22.00 -11.54
N ASN A 406 13.95 -21.71 -12.33
CA ASN A 406 15.33 -21.61 -11.85
C ASN A 406 15.57 -20.40 -10.95
N ASN A 407 14.77 -19.34 -11.11
CA ASN A 407 15.03 -18.06 -10.44
C ASN A 407 13.98 -17.71 -9.38
N PHE A 408 12.85 -18.43 -9.30
CA PHE A 408 11.79 -18.13 -8.34
C PHE A 408 12.29 -18.23 -6.90
N ALA A 409 13.18 -19.19 -6.59
CA ALA A 409 13.74 -19.36 -5.26
C ALA A 409 14.39 -18.07 -4.70
N ALA A 410 15.09 -17.30 -5.53
CA ALA A 410 15.73 -16.05 -5.11
C ALA A 410 14.72 -14.92 -4.84
N VAL A 411 13.55 -14.96 -5.48
CA VAL A 411 12.46 -13.99 -5.28
C VAL A 411 11.53 -14.42 -4.14
N LYS A 412 11.41 -15.73 -3.92
CA LYS A 412 10.62 -16.39 -2.88
C LYS A 412 11.01 -15.89 -1.48
N GLU A 413 12.30 -15.77 -1.19
CA GLU A 413 12.79 -15.23 0.10
C GLU A 413 12.28 -13.81 0.35
N ARG A 414 12.36 -12.93 -0.65
CA ARG A 414 11.85 -11.54 -0.56
C ARG A 414 10.33 -11.48 -0.38
N ILE A 415 9.59 -12.39 -1.01
CA ILE A 415 8.14 -12.51 -0.83
C ILE A 415 7.84 -12.91 0.62
N ILE A 416 8.53 -13.92 1.15
CA ILE A 416 8.35 -14.43 2.53
C ILE A 416 8.72 -13.36 3.57
N GLU A 417 9.86 -12.68 3.41
CA GLU A 417 10.31 -11.63 4.34
C GLU A 417 9.36 -10.42 4.40
N SER A 418 8.59 -10.20 3.33
CA SER A 418 7.66 -9.08 3.24
C SER A 418 6.32 -9.31 3.98
N GLY A 419 6.07 -10.50 4.55
CA GLY A 419 4.77 -10.86 5.12
C GLY A 419 4.76 -11.95 6.19
N ASP A 420 3.55 -12.29 6.66
CA ASP A 420 3.27 -13.34 7.67
C ASP A 420 3.05 -14.70 6.97
N ALA A 421 4.10 -15.19 6.32
CA ALA A 421 4.15 -16.45 5.58
C ALA A 421 4.46 -17.61 6.53
N GLY A 422 3.50 -17.95 7.42
CA GLY A 422 3.54 -19.18 8.21
C GLY A 422 3.12 -20.41 7.38
N ALA A 423 3.81 -21.54 7.54
CA ALA A 423 3.59 -22.78 6.81
C ALA A 423 2.16 -23.34 6.97
N PHE A 424 1.66 -24.02 5.93
CA PHE A 424 0.43 -24.79 6.03
C PHE A 424 0.66 -26.14 6.70
N HIS A 425 -0.25 -26.47 7.60
CA HIS A 425 -0.40 -27.79 8.17
C HIS A 425 -1.48 -28.54 7.41
N ASN A 426 -1.23 -29.81 7.08
CA ASN A 426 -2.09 -30.63 6.25
C ASN A 426 -2.41 -31.97 6.92
N ARG A 427 -3.67 -32.41 6.81
CA ARG A 427 -4.13 -33.76 7.19
C ARG A 427 -5.05 -34.29 6.11
N ALA A 428 -4.97 -35.59 5.84
CA ALA A 428 -5.82 -36.23 4.85
C ALA A 428 -6.39 -37.55 5.35
N VAL A 429 -7.61 -37.87 4.90
CA VAL A 429 -8.24 -39.14 5.14
C VAL A 429 -8.93 -39.66 3.88
N ARG A 430 -8.75 -40.95 3.62
CA ARG A 430 -9.42 -41.65 2.51
C ARG A 430 -10.56 -42.49 3.03
N LEU A 431 -11.72 -42.34 2.41
CA LEU A 431 -12.97 -43.00 2.81
C LEU A 431 -13.49 -43.87 1.67
N SER A 432 -14.11 -44.99 2.02
CA SER A 432 -14.73 -45.95 1.09
C SER A 432 -16.14 -45.55 0.61
N VAL A 433 -16.65 -44.41 1.06
CA VAL A 433 -17.98 -43.89 0.72
C VAL A 433 -17.92 -42.73 -0.27
N ASP A 434 -19.02 -42.51 -0.98
CA ASP A 434 -19.14 -41.41 -1.93
C ASP A 434 -19.14 -40.05 -1.22
N GLU A 435 -18.69 -39.01 -1.94
CA GLU A 435 -18.59 -37.64 -1.41
C GLU A 435 -19.91 -37.13 -0.80
N ILE A 436 -21.04 -37.49 -1.40
CA ILE A 436 -22.38 -37.10 -0.93
C ILE A 436 -22.62 -37.56 0.51
N ALA A 437 -22.12 -38.74 0.90
CA ALA A 437 -22.31 -39.27 2.24
C ALA A 437 -21.62 -38.41 3.31
N VAL A 438 -20.49 -37.79 2.97
CA VAL A 438 -19.68 -37.00 3.91
C VAL A 438 -19.94 -35.50 3.82
N ALA A 439 -20.61 -35.02 2.77
CA ALA A 439 -20.88 -33.60 2.52
C ALA A 439 -21.50 -32.87 3.73
N HIS A 440 -22.48 -33.48 4.40
CA HIS A 440 -23.11 -32.89 5.59
C HIS A 440 -22.13 -32.71 6.77
N VAL A 441 -21.20 -33.65 6.97
CA VAL A 441 -20.16 -33.54 8.01
C VAL A 441 -19.16 -32.45 7.62
N LEU A 442 -18.74 -32.38 6.36
CA LEU A 442 -17.85 -31.33 5.87
C LEU A 442 -18.47 -29.94 6.09
N GLN A 443 -19.78 -29.80 5.88
CA GLN A 443 -20.51 -28.56 6.18
C GLN A 443 -20.46 -28.22 7.67
N GLN A 444 -20.68 -29.18 8.57
CA GLN A 444 -20.58 -28.95 10.02
C GLN A 444 -19.18 -28.48 10.44
N VAL A 445 -18.12 -29.09 9.87
CA VAL A 445 -16.75 -28.62 10.12
C VAL A 445 -16.57 -27.19 9.58
N GLN A 446 -17.05 -26.92 8.37
CA GLN A 446 -16.95 -25.60 7.75
C GLN A 446 -17.70 -24.52 8.53
N GLU A 447 -18.85 -24.84 9.13
CA GLU A 447 -19.63 -23.94 10.00
C GLU A 447 -18.91 -23.65 11.32
N ARG A 448 -18.29 -24.67 11.92
CA ARG A 448 -17.67 -24.58 13.25
C ARG A 448 -16.27 -23.98 13.24
N TRP A 449 -15.44 -24.31 12.25
CA TRP A 449 -14.07 -23.79 12.13
C TRP A 449 -13.93 -22.69 11.08
N GLY A 450 -14.96 -22.45 10.25
CA GLY A 450 -15.02 -21.30 9.35
C GLY A 450 -13.78 -21.22 8.45
N ARG A 451 -13.19 -20.03 8.39
CA ARG A 451 -11.97 -19.77 7.59
C ARG A 451 -10.68 -20.25 8.26
N ALA A 452 -10.74 -20.77 9.50
CA ALA A 452 -9.56 -21.23 10.22
C ALA A 452 -9.03 -22.57 9.70
N VAL A 453 -9.88 -23.39 9.07
CA VAL A 453 -9.51 -24.67 8.44
C VAL A 453 -10.14 -24.72 7.05
N LEU A 454 -9.31 -24.87 6.02
CA LEU A 454 -9.75 -25.13 4.65
C LEU A 454 -9.99 -26.63 4.50
N ILE A 455 -11.06 -26.97 3.79
CA ILE A 455 -11.49 -28.35 3.59
C ILE A 455 -11.71 -28.57 2.09
N GLY A 456 -11.17 -29.66 1.56
CA GLY A 456 -11.41 -30.10 0.20
C GLY A 456 -11.78 -31.57 0.15
N SER A 457 -12.75 -31.92 -0.70
CA SER A 457 -13.12 -33.29 -1.05
C SER A 457 -12.74 -33.56 -2.50
N TYR A 458 -12.10 -34.72 -2.71
CA TYR A 458 -11.60 -35.14 -4.02
C TYR A 458 -12.13 -36.56 -4.29
N PRO A 459 -13.20 -36.71 -5.08
CA PRO A 459 -13.71 -38.03 -5.47
C PRO A 459 -12.70 -38.74 -6.38
N SER A 460 -12.60 -40.06 -6.23
CA SER A 460 -11.78 -40.89 -7.11
C SER A 460 -12.59 -41.32 -8.33
N GLU A 461 -12.06 -41.08 -9.53
CA GLU A 461 -12.62 -41.61 -10.78
C GLU A 461 -12.10 -43.03 -11.11
N ASP A 462 -11.11 -43.51 -10.35
CA ASP A 462 -10.53 -44.84 -10.56
C ASP A 462 -11.38 -45.91 -9.86
N THR A 463 -12.11 -46.69 -10.66
CA THR A 463 -12.91 -47.82 -10.18
C THR A 463 -12.09 -48.92 -9.50
N ALA A 464 -10.76 -48.94 -9.66
CA ALA A 464 -9.85 -49.87 -8.98
C ALA A 464 -9.29 -49.32 -7.66
N ALA A 465 -9.56 -48.05 -7.32
CA ALA A 465 -9.07 -47.44 -6.09
C ALA A 465 -9.75 -48.05 -4.85
N SER A 466 -8.97 -48.27 -3.80
CA SER A 466 -9.45 -48.78 -2.50
C SER A 466 -10.32 -47.78 -1.71
N HIS A 467 -10.44 -46.55 -2.20
CA HIS A 467 -11.19 -45.46 -1.59
C HIS A 467 -12.00 -44.72 -2.67
N LYS A 468 -13.11 -44.12 -2.26
CA LYS A 468 -14.02 -43.38 -3.14
C LYS A 468 -13.84 -41.87 -3.05
N VAL A 469 -13.43 -41.36 -1.89
CA VAL A 469 -13.17 -39.93 -1.68
C VAL A 469 -11.96 -39.74 -0.78
N GLU A 470 -11.11 -38.78 -1.14
CA GLU A 470 -10.06 -38.24 -0.29
C GLU A 470 -10.50 -36.87 0.25
N VAL A 471 -10.52 -36.72 1.57
CA VAL A 471 -10.82 -35.45 2.23
C VAL A 471 -9.53 -34.88 2.80
N ARG A 472 -9.23 -33.63 2.46
CA ARG A 472 -8.05 -32.90 2.92
C ARG A 472 -8.47 -31.73 3.80
N PHE A 473 -7.71 -31.54 4.87
CA PHE A 473 -7.84 -30.42 5.79
C PHE A 473 -6.53 -29.66 5.81
N GLU A 474 -6.62 -28.33 5.75
CA GLU A 474 -5.46 -27.44 5.75
C GLU A 474 -5.67 -26.26 6.70
N SER A 475 -4.65 -25.88 7.45
CA SER A 475 -4.70 -24.69 8.30
C SER A 475 -3.31 -24.11 8.56
N LYS A 476 -3.24 -22.82 8.90
CA LYS A 476 -2.05 -22.21 9.51
C LYS A 476 -1.92 -22.50 11.02
N SER A 477 -2.94 -23.09 11.64
CA SER A 477 -2.98 -23.43 13.06
C SER A 477 -3.04 -24.95 13.21
N GLU A 478 -1.92 -25.59 13.57
CA GLU A 478 -1.90 -27.02 13.88
C GLU A 478 -2.93 -27.40 14.96
N PRO A 479 -3.13 -26.63 16.06
CA PRO A 479 -4.17 -26.96 17.04
C PRO A 479 -5.58 -26.95 16.45
N ALA A 480 -5.93 -25.95 15.63
CA ALA A 480 -7.24 -25.87 15.00
C ALA A 480 -7.44 -27.00 13.97
N LEU A 481 -6.40 -27.32 13.19
CA LEU A 481 -6.39 -28.44 12.26
C LEU A 481 -6.61 -29.77 12.98
N ALA A 482 -5.85 -30.02 14.04
CA ALA A 482 -5.95 -31.25 14.82
C ALA A 482 -7.34 -31.42 15.44
N GLU A 483 -7.92 -30.34 15.97
CA GLU A 483 -9.28 -30.35 16.53
C GLU A 483 -10.35 -30.63 15.46
N ALA A 484 -10.30 -29.92 14.34
CA ALA A 484 -11.24 -30.08 13.23
C ALA A 484 -11.15 -31.47 12.60
N PHE A 485 -9.93 -31.95 12.35
CA PHE A 485 -9.69 -33.29 11.81
C PHE A 485 -10.17 -34.37 12.77
N SER A 486 -9.89 -34.24 14.07
CA SER A 486 -10.36 -35.19 15.09
C SER A 486 -11.88 -35.20 15.20
N TYR A 487 -12.54 -34.04 15.07
CA TYR A 487 -13.98 -33.96 15.00
C TYR A 487 -14.52 -34.68 13.76
N PHE A 488 -13.98 -34.39 12.58
CA PHE A 488 -14.39 -35.06 11.34
C PHE A 488 -14.25 -36.59 11.46
N ILE A 489 -13.11 -37.08 11.94
CA ILE A 489 -12.86 -38.53 12.13
C ILE A 489 -13.87 -39.19 13.07
N ARG A 490 -14.36 -38.48 14.11
CA ARG A 490 -15.41 -39.01 15.00
C ARG A 490 -16.76 -39.08 14.31
N GLU A 491 -17.15 -38.05 13.58
CA GLU A 491 -18.43 -38.04 12.86
C GLU A 491 -18.45 -39.07 11.73
N VAL A 492 -17.29 -39.37 11.14
CA VAL A 492 -17.13 -40.34 10.06
C VAL A 492 -16.71 -41.74 10.52
N HIS A 493 -16.80 -42.05 11.82
CA HIS A 493 -16.31 -43.32 12.38
C HIS A 493 -16.98 -44.58 11.81
N ASP A 494 -18.24 -44.47 11.38
CA ASP A 494 -19.01 -45.56 10.77
C ASP A 494 -18.66 -45.80 9.29
N TYR A 495 -17.92 -44.88 8.65
CA TYR A 495 -17.45 -45.09 7.29
C TYR A 495 -16.13 -45.86 7.30
N SER A 496 -15.95 -46.83 6.38
CA SER A 496 -14.70 -47.58 6.35
C SER A 496 -13.55 -46.67 5.89
N VAL A 497 -12.63 -46.37 6.81
CA VAL A 497 -11.45 -45.54 6.59
C VAL A 497 -10.32 -46.38 6.03
N VAL A 498 -9.76 -45.95 4.91
CA VAL A 498 -8.75 -46.69 4.16
C VAL A 498 -7.33 -46.27 4.55
N LEU A 499 -7.13 -44.98 4.87
CA LEU A 499 -5.83 -44.43 5.24
C LEU A 499 -5.97 -43.07 5.96
N LYS A 500 -5.07 -42.78 6.91
CA LYS A 500 -4.93 -41.48 7.60
C LYS A 500 -3.48 -41.01 7.47
N GLN A 501 -3.25 -39.77 7.04
CA GLN A 501 -1.93 -39.14 6.90
C GLN A 501 -1.91 -37.74 7.50
#